data_AF-A0A6L8G588-F1
#
_entry.id   AF-A0A6L8G588-F1
#
_cell.length_a   1.000
_cell.length_b   1.000
_cell.length_c   1.000
_cell.angle_alpha   90.00
_cell.angle_beta   90.00
_cell.angle_gamma   90.00
#
_symmetry.space_group_name_H-M   'P 1'
#
loop_
_entity.id
_entity.type
_entity.pdbx_description
1 polymer ?
#
loop_
_entity_poly.entity_id
_entity_poly.type
_entity_poly.pdbx_seq_one_letter_code
_entity_poly.pdbx_strand_id
1 'polypeptide(L)' 'MSVPVQDAATVILVRDPQDAPRILMGQRGKAAAFMPEKFVFPGGAVDEADETVPCPRLD' A
#
# COMPACT_ATOMS: atom_id res chain seq x y z
N MET A 1 23.90 -10.43 -13.10
CA MET A 1 23.46 -9.81 -11.82
C MET A 1 21.96 -9.95 -11.75
N SER A 2 21.41 -10.51 -10.68
CA SER A 2 19.97 -10.47 -10.42
C SER A 2 19.63 -9.16 -9.72
N VAL A 3 18.52 -8.53 -10.10
CA VAL A 3 17.96 -7.41 -9.34
C VAL A 3 17.24 -8.02 -8.12
N PRO A 4 17.59 -7.64 -6.89
CA PRO A 4 16.91 -8.15 -5.71
C PRO A 4 15.45 -7.70 -5.71
N VAL A 5 14.54 -8.64 -5.45
CA VAL A 5 13.11 -8.34 -5.23
C VAL A 5 12.97 -7.88 -3.77
N GLN A 6 12.32 -6.74 -3.57
CA GLN A 6 11.98 -6.23 -2.24
C GLN A 6 10.54 -6.58 -1.90
N ASP A 7 10.33 -7.13 -0.72
CA ASP A 7 9.00 -7.38 -0.19
C ASP A 7 8.26 -6.05 0.05
N ALA A 8 6.98 -6.04 -0.29
CA ALA A 8 6.12 -4.87 -0.19
C ALA A 8 4.68 -5.29 0.09
N ALA A 9 3.95 -4.41 0.77
CA ALA A 9 2.53 -4.59 1.05
C ALA A 9 1.71 -3.38 0.57
N THR A 10 0.42 -3.62 0.29
CA THR A 10 -0.53 -2.59 -0.14
C THR A 10 -1.87 -2.82 0.56
N VAL A 11 -2.52 -1.75 0.98
CA VAL A 11 -3.84 -1.78 1.61
C VAL A 11 -4.87 -1.15 0.67
N ILE A 12 -5.94 -1.88 0.39
CA ILE A 12 -7.09 -1.37 -0.38
C ILE A 12 -8.23 -1.11 0.61
N LEU A 13 -8.44 0.17 0.94
CA LEU A 13 -9.57 0.57 1.77
C LEU A 13 -10.80 0.81 0.88
N VAL A 14 -11.86 0.06 1.16
CA VAL A 14 -13.14 0.14 0.46
C VAL A 14 -14.20 0.71 1.41
N ARG A 15 -14.95 1.70 0.92
CA ARG A 15 -16.14 2.26 1.60
C ARG A 15 -17.38 1.96 0.77
N ASP A 16 -18.49 1.68 1.46
CA ASP A 16 -19.79 1.30 0.88
C ASP A 16 -19.69 0.13 -0.12
N PRO A 17 -19.10 -1.02 0.27
CA PRO A 17 -18.73 -2.09 -0.66
C PRO A 17 -19.90 -2.74 -1.41
N GLN A 18 -21.13 -2.62 -0.89
CA GLN A 18 -22.33 -3.27 -1.44
C GLN A 18 -23.24 -2.34 -2.26
N ASP A 19 -22.96 -1.04 -2.29
CA ASP A 19 -23.83 -0.04 -2.96
C ASP A 19 -23.04 0.75 -4.01
N ALA A 20 -22.28 1.75 -3.58
CA ALA A 20 -21.41 2.55 -4.42
C ALA A 20 -19.97 2.47 -3.88
N PRO A 21 -19.22 1.40 -4.22
CA PRO A 21 -17.89 1.17 -3.66
C PRO A 21 -16.94 2.30 -4.02
N ARG A 22 -16.30 2.88 -3.01
CA ARG A 22 -15.28 3.92 -3.16
C ARG A 22 -13.98 3.42 -2.57
N ILE A 23 -12.90 3.57 -3.33
CA ILE A 23 -11.56 3.11 -2.92
C ILE A 23 -10.69 4.31 -2.56
N LEU A 24 -9.95 4.21 -1.45
CA LEU A 24 -8.97 5.22 -1.08
C LEU A 24 -7.74 5.11 -1.98
N MET A 25 -7.40 6.20 -2.65
CA MET A 25 -6.15 6.35 -3.41
C MET A 25 -5.48 7.66 -3.04
N GLY A 26 -4.15 7.67 -3.07
CA GLY A 26 -3.32 8.88 -2.97
C GLY A 26 -2.68 9.19 -4.31
N GLN A 27 -2.49 10.47 -4.63
CA GLN A 27 -1.65 10.87 -5.77
C GLN A 27 -0.22 11.11 -5.29
N ARG A 28 0.75 10.49 -5.94
CA ARG A 28 2.16 10.74 -5.64
C ARG A 28 2.54 12.16 -6.02
N GLY A 29 3.34 12.80 -5.17
CA GLY A 29 3.89 14.12 -5.45
C GLY A 29 4.77 14.14 -6.71
N LYS A 30 4.90 15.30 -7.34
CA LYS A 30 5.69 15.48 -8.58
C LYS A 30 7.16 15.10 -8.42
N ALA A 31 7.70 15.28 -7.22
CA ALA A 31 9.10 14.98 -6.89
C ALA A 31 9.33 13.53 -6.43
N ALA A 32 8.34 12.63 -6.54
CA ALA A 32 8.52 11.25 -6.15
C ALA A 32 9.55 10.54 -7.05
N ALA A 33 10.55 9.90 -6.43
CA ALA A 33 11.63 9.21 -7.16
C ALA A 33 11.15 8.03 -8.03
N PHE A 34 9.96 7.52 -7.76
CA PHE A 34 9.34 6.42 -8.50
C PHE A 34 7.88 6.76 -8.77
N MET A 35 7.39 6.57 -10.00
CA MET A 35 6.00 6.82 -10.40
C MET A 35 5.42 8.19 -9.97
N PRO A 36 6.06 9.33 -10.32
CA PRO A 36 5.52 10.65 -10.00
C PRO A 36 4.14 10.88 -10.64
N GLU A 37 3.29 11.66 -9.95
CA GLU A 37 1.94 12.08 -10.37
C GLU A 37 0.91 10.95 -10.56
N LYS A 38 1.27 9.69 -10.29
CA LYS A 38 0.35 8.55 -10.38
C LYS A 38 -0.56 8.46 -9.15
N PHE A 39 -1.79 8.03 -9.39
CA PHE A 39 -2.67 7.55 -8.32
C PHE A 39 -2.25 6.13 -7.93
N VAL A 40 -2.08 5.92 -6.63
CA VAL A 40 -1.64 4.66 -6.04
C VAL A 40 -2.50 4.33 -4.81
N PHE A 41 -2.57 3.05 -4.48
CA PHE A 41 -3.09 2.63 -3.18
C PHE A 41 -2.04 2.89 -2.09
N PRO A 42 -2.47 3.13 -0.83
CA PRO A 42 -1.55 3.17 0.30
C PRO A 42 -0.76 1.87 0.44
N GLY A 43 0.55 1.98 0.64
CA GLY A 43 1.45 0.83 0.73
C GLY A 43 2.92 1.26 0.73
N GLY A 44 3.80 0.28 0.80
CA GLY A 44 5.24 0.51 0.89
C GLY A 44 6.05 -0.79 0.95
N ALA A 45 7.37 -0.62 0.99
CA ALA A 45 8.28 -1.72 1.32
C ALA A 45 8.03 -2.18 2.76
N VAL A 46 8.24 -3.47 3.02
CA VAL A 46 8.20 -4.04 4.37
C VAL A 46 9.40 -3.53 5.17
N ASP A 47 9.16 -3.14 6.42
CA ASP A 47 10.20 -2.79 7.40
C ASP A 47 10.46 -3.97 8.33
N GLU A 48 11.69 -4.12 8.84
CA GLU A 48 12.04 -5.20 9.78
C GLU A 48 11.14 -5.21 11.03
N ALA A 49 10.66 -4.03 11.46
CA ALA A 49 9.77 -3.92 12.60
C ALA A 49 8.39 -4.55 12.36
N ASP A 50 7.95 -4.68 11.10
CA ASP A 50 6.62 -5.22 10.75
C ASP A 50 6.45 -6.66 11.23
N GLU A 51 7.53 -7.46 11.30
CA GLU A 51 7.51 -8.85 11.79
C GLU A 51 7.12 -8.97 13.26
N THR A 52 7.35 -7.91 14.03
CA THR A 52 7.13 -7.88 15.48
C THR A 52 5.77 -7.30 15.86
N VAL A 53 5.05 -6.71 14.91
CA VAL A 53 3.72 -6.14 15.15
C VAL A 53 2.74 -7.29 15.43
N PRO A 54 2.05 -7.30 16.58
CA PRO A 54 1.00 -8.28 16.82
C PRO A 54 -0.04 -8.20 15.71
N CYS A 55 -0.29 -9.30 15.02
CA CYS A 55 -1.36 -9.39 14.04
C CYS A 55 -2.62 -9.87 14.78
N PRO A 56 -3.54 -8.96 15.18
CA PRO A 56 -4.79 -9.39 15.79
C PRO A 56 -5.60 -10.16 14.75
N ARG A 57 -6.24 -11.23 15.20
CA ARG A 57 -7.21 -11.93 14.37
C ARG A 57 -8.40 -11.00 14.13
N LEU A 58 -8.82 -10.90 12.88
CA LEU A 58 -10.04 -10.19 12.48
C LEU A 58 -11.16 -11.23 12.41
N ASP A 59 -11.54 -11.78 13.56
CA ASP A 59 -12.75 -12.61 13.72
C ASP A 59 -13.95 -11.81 14.24
#